data_AF-A0A4R6X3Q4-F1
#
_entry.id   AF-A0A4R6X3Q4-F1
#
_cell.length_a   1.000
_cell.length_b   1.000
_cell.length_c   1.000
_cell.angle_alpha   90.00
_cell.angle_beta   90.00
_cell.angle_gamma   90.00
#
_symmetry.space_group_name_H-M   'P 1'
#
loop_
_entity.id
_entity.type
_entity.pdbx_description
1 polymer ?
#
loop_
_entity_poly.entity_id
_entity_poly.type
_entity_poly.pdbx_seq_one_letter_code
_entity_poly.pdbx_strand_id
1 'polypeptide(L)'
;MAKQYAEVHQDDFMKFGGERPSYLDIEDELLALGGHGVSGNAFKKEALKMAGWTGGALTTYAQRPVVAASAFNKIREGLAKVKSADELKAFLKG
;
A
#
# COMPACT_ATOMS: atom_id res chain seq x y z
N MET A 1 18.25 -5.44 -2.22
CA MET A 1 17.85 -4.63 -3.37
C MET A 1 16.49 -4.02 -3.04
N ALA A 2 16.26 -2.73 -3.29
CA ALA A 2 14.92 -2.16 -3.11
C ALA A 2 13.99 -2.80 -4.15
N LYS A 3 12.93 -3.48 -3.71
CA LYS A 3 11.92 -3.99 -4.65
C LYS A 3 11.28 -2.79 -5.34
N GLN A 4 11.43 -2.69 -6.65
CA GLN A 4 10.65 -1.76 -7.46
C GLN A 4 9.33 -2.45 -7.80
N TYR A 5 8.26 -2.01 -7.14
CA TYR A 5 6.90 -2.40 -7.52
C TYR A 5 6.49 -1.62 -8.78
N ALA A 6 5.68 -2.23 -9.63
CA ALA A 6 5.09 -1.50 -10.75
C ALA A 6 4.10 -0.44 -10.23
N GLU A 7 3.82 0.53 -11.08
CA GLU A 7 2.78 1.52 -10.80
C GLU A 7 1.42 0.83 -10.67
N VAL A 8 0.68 1.19 -9.62
CA VAL A 8 -0.66 0.64 -9.38
C VAL A 8 -1.67 1.47 -10.13
N HIS A 9 -2.43 0.85 -11.03
CA HIS A 9 -3.50 1.50 -11.76
C HIS A 9 -4.86 1.18 -11.15
N GLN A 10 -5.83 2.07 -11.34
CA GLN A 10 -7.20 1.89 -10.83
C GLN A 10 -7.86 0.60 -11.34
N ASP A 11 -7.52 0.18 -12.57
CA ASP A 11 -8.08 -1.01 -13.20
C ASP A 11 -7.59 -2.29 -12.51
N ASP A 12 -6.45 -2.25 -11.82
CA ASP A 12 -5.89 -3.40 -11.13
C ASP A 12 -6.76 -3.87 -9.96
N PHE A 13 -7.61 -3.00 -9.40
CA PHE A 13 -8.56 -3.38 -8.37
C PHE A 13 -9.83 -4.06 -8.90
N MET A 14 -10.06 -3.99 -10.21
CA MET A 14 -11.22 -4.62 -10.87
C MET A 14 -10.84 -5.85 -11.70
N LYS A 15 -9.54 -6.11 -11.89
CA LYS A 15 -9.06 -7.31 -12.56
C LYS A 15 -9.20 -8.51 -11.63
N PHE A 16 -10.06 -9.45 -12.02
CA PHE A 16 -10.18 -10.76 -11.38
C PHE A 16 -9.54 -11.81 -12.29
N GLY A 17 -8.39 -12.35 -11.85
CA GLY A 17 -7.61 -13.36 -12.60
C GLY A 17 -6.55 -12.76 -13.53
N GLY A 18 -5.36 -13.38 -13.58
CA GLY A 18 -4.19 -12.92 -14.33
C GLY A 18 -2.92 -12.88 -13.49
N GLU A 19 -1.94 -12.05 -13.89
CA GLU A 19 -0.76 -11.74 -13.09
C GLU A 19 -1.13 -11.02 -11.79
N ARG A 20 -0.36 -11.28 -10.72
CA ARG A 20 -0.57 -10.69 -9.40
C ARG A 20 -0.40 -9.16 -9.50
N PRO A 21 -1.42 -8.36 -9.13
CA PRO A 21 -1.30 -6.92 -9.11
C PRO A 21 -0.23 -6.41 -8.14
N SER A 22 0.49 -5.36 -8.53
CA SER A 22 1.57 -4.80 -7.69
C SER A 22 1.12 -4.23 -6.35
N TYR A 23 -0.16 -3.84 -6.21
CA TYR A 23 -0.67 -3.39 -4.91
C TYR A 23 -0.63 -4.52 -3.87
N LEU A 24 -0.79 -5.78 -4.27
CA LEU A 24 -0.69 -6.92 -3.35
C LEU A 24 0.74 -7.13 -2.86
N ASP A 25 1.74 -6.96 -3.74
CA ASP A 25 3.15 -7.05 -3.34
C ASP A 25 3.56 -5.91 -2.42
N ILE A 26 2.99 -4.72 -2.62
CA ILE A 26 3.13 -3.58 -1.70
C ILE A 26 2.49 -3.92 -0.34
N GLU A 27 1.29 -4.51 -0.32
CA GLU A 27 0.65 -4.94 0.94
C GLU A 27 1.50 -5.96 1.70
N ASP A 28 2.10 -6.93 1.01
CA ASP A 28 2.98 -7.92 1.64
C ASP A 28 4.23 -7.28 2.24
N GLU A 29 4.82 -6.30 1.56
CA GLU A 29 5.96 -5.56 2.09
C GLU A 29 5.59 -4.71 3.31
N LEU A 30 4.43 -4.06 3.29
CA LEU A 30 3.91 -3.33 4.46
C LEU A 30 3.69 -4.28 5.64
N LEU A 31 3.12 -5.46 5.39
CA LEU A 31 2.94 -6.48 6.41
C LEU A 31 4.30 -6.92 6.99
N ALA A 32 5.30 -7.14 6.13
CA ALA A 32 6.64 -7.53 6.54
C ALA A 32 7.33 -6.43 7.35
N LEU A 33 7.29 -5.18 6.88
CA LEU A 33 7.83 -4.00 7.57
C LEU A 33 7.21 -3.78 8.95
N GLY A 34 5.91 -4.02 9.07
CA GLY A 34 5.18 -3.89 10.34
C GLY A 34 5.32 -5.11 11.28
N GLY A 35 6.11 -6.13 10.94
CA GLY A 35 6.36 -7.30 11.78
C GLY A 35 5.37 -8.47 11.63
N HIS A 36 4.62 -8.52 10.52
CA HIS A 36 3.60 -9.52 10.21
C HIS A 36 2.44 -9.62 11.24
N GLY A 37 1.46 -10.49 10.98
CA GLY A 37 0.33 -10.75 11.88
C GLY A 37 -0.55 -9.53 12.17
N VAL A 38 -0.84 -9.28 13.45
CA VAL A 38 -1.67 -8.16 13.90
C VAL A 38 -0.94 -6.83 13.74
N SER A 39 0.34 -6.77 14.12
CA SER A 39 1.19 -5.57 14.03
C SER A 39 1.37 -5.12 12.58
N GLY A 40 1.67 -6.05 11.68
CA GLY A 40 1.75 -5.78 10.25
C GLY A 40 0.44 -5.24 9.69
N ASN A 41 -0.71 -5.83 10.07
CA ASN A 41 -2.02 -5.35 9.62
C ASN A 41 -2.34 -3.95 10.15
N ALA A 42 -2.01 -3.66 11.40
CA ALA A 42 -2.18 -2.33 11.98
C ALA A 42 -1.33 -1.29 11.23
N PHE A 43 -0.05 -1.61 11.00
CA PHE A 43 0.87 -0.77 10.24
C PHE A 43 0.37 -0.51 8.82
N LYS A 44 -0.03 -1.55 8.10
CA LYS A 44 -0.57 -1.44 6.74
C LYS A 44 -1.75 -0.48 6.67
N LYS A 45 -2.73 -0.63 7.58
CA LYS A 45 -3.91 0.25 7.65
C LYS A 45 -3.53 1.70 7.94
N GLU A 46 -2.58 1.90 8.85
CA GLU A 46 -2.07 3.23 9.20
C GLU A 46 -1.33 3.88 8.03
N ALA A 47 -0.45 3.14 7.35
CA ALA A 47 0.29 3.61 6.17
C ALA A 47 -0.66 3.99 5.04
N LEU A 48 -1.65 3.15 4.72
CA LEU A 48 -2.68 3.46 3.74
C LEU A 48 -3.43 4.75 4.09
N LYS A 49 -3.85 4.89 5.36
CA LYS A 49 -4.54 6.09 5.82
C LYS A 49 -3.67 7.35 5.67
N MET A 50 -2.40 7.28 6.06
CA MET A 50 -1.44 8.39 5.89
C MET A 50 -1.19 8.70 4.41
N ALA A 51 -1.21 7.69 3.54
CA ALA A 51 -1.07 7.84 2.10
C ALA A 51 -2.30 8.47 1.42
N GLY A 52 -3.37 8.77 2.16
CA GLY A 52 -4.59 9.39 1.64
C GLY A 52 -5.73 8.40 1.39
N TRP A 53 -5.61 7.14 1.79
CA TRP A 53 -6.73 6.21 1.74
C TRP A 53 -7.84 6.64 2.72
N THR A 54 -9.03 6.87 2.18
CA THR A 54 -10.22 7.31 2.94
C THR A 54 -11.29 6.24 3.08
N GLY A 55 -11.03 5.01 2.61
CA GLY A 55 -11.98 3.90 2.75
C GLY A 55 -12.06 3.37 4.18
N GLY A 56 -13.29 3.11 4.63
CA GLY A 56 -13.54 2.50 5.94
C GLY A 56 -13.21 1.00 5.95
N ALA A 57 -13.44 0.36 7.10
CA ALA A 57 -13.14 -1.08 7.30
C ALA A 57 -13.86 -2.02 6.30
N LEU A 58 -14.97 -1.57 5.72
CA LEU A 58 -15.77 -2.33 4.75
C LEU A 58 -15.63 -1.81 3.31
N THR A 59 -14.84 -0.76 3.08
CA THR A 59 -14.65 -0.19 1.74
C THR A 59 -13.56 -0.98 1.02
N THR A 60 -13.90 -1.59 -0.11
CA THR A 60 -12.90 -2.28 -0.94
C THR A 60 -12.16 -1.27 -1.82
N TYR A 61 -10.94 -1.62 -2.23
CA TYR A 61 -10.19 -0.78 -3.17
C TYR A 61 -10.94 -0.60 -4.50
N ALA A 62 -11.67 -1.62 -4.96
CA ALA A 62 -12.50 -1.56 -6.17
C ALA A 62 -13.63 -0.51 -6.09
N GLN A 63 -14.13 -0.20 -4.88
CA GLN A 63 -15.14 0.86 -4.70
C GLN A 63 -14.55 2.28 -4.81
N ARG A 64 -13.26 2.45 -4.53
CA ARG A 64 -12.54 3.74 -4.62
C ARG A 64 -11.19 3.56 -5.30
N PRO A 65 -11.17 3.10 -6.56
CA PRO A 65 -9.97 2.59 -7.20
C PRO A 65 -8.96 3.71 -7.50
N VAL A 66 -9.44 4.92 -7.80
CA VAL A 66 -8.60 6.13 -7.97
C VAL A 66 -7.85 6.48 -6.68
N VAL A 67 -8.57 6.50 -5.55
CA VAL A 67 -7.99 6.85 -4.24
C VAL A 67 -7.03 5.76 -3.78
N ALA A 68 -7.40 4.49 -3.99
CA ALA A 68 -6.53 3.37 -3.68
C ALA A 68 -5.24 3.43 -4.50
N ALA A 69 -5.33 3.57 -5.83
CA ALA A 69 -4.16 3.66 -6.71
C ALA A 69 -3.21 4.77 -6.28
N SER A 70 -3.75 5.96 -6.01
CA SER A 70 -2.96 7.11 -5.54
C SER A 70 -2.24 6.80 -4.21
N ALA A 71 -2.95 6.24 -3.23
CA ALA A 71 -2.36 5.88 -1.94
C ALA A 71 -1.27 4.81 -2.08
N PHE A 72 -1.52 3.75 -2.86
CA PHE A 72 -0.52 2.71 -3.11
C PHE A 72 0.70 3.23 -3.84
N ASN A 73 0.54 4.15 -4.81
CA ASN A 73 1.67 4.76 -5.50
C ASN A 73 2.48 5.69 -4.58
N LYS A 74 1.85 6.44 -3.67
CA LYS A 74 2.59 7.22 -2.65
C LYS A 74 3.41 6.30 -1.74
N ILE A 75 2.83 5.16 -1.33
CA ILE A 75 3.54 4.15 -0.54
C ILE A 75 4.69 3.53 -1.33
N ARG A 76 4.47 3.16 -2.60
CA ARG A 76 5.49 2.62 -3.51
C ARG A 76 6.70 3.54 -3.60
N GLU A 77 6.48 4.84 -3.78
CA GLU A 77 7.55 5.83 -3.79
C GLU A 77 8.29 5.92 -2.45
N GLY A 78 7.56 5.83 -1.34
CA GLY A 78 8.15 5.77 -0.01
C GLY A 78 9.03 4.54 0.19
N LEU A 79 8.52 3.35 -0.15
CA LEU A 79 9.23 2.06 -0.08
C LEU A 79 10.50 2.03 -0.94
N ALA A 80 10.54 2.77 -2.04
CA ALA A 80 11.74 2.90 -2.86
C ALA A 80 12.84 3.74 -2.18
N LYS A 81 12.48 4.60 -1.22
CA LYS A 81 13.38 5.56 -0.55
C LYS A 81 13.75 5.15 0.86
N VAL A 82 12.90 4.40 1.55
CA VAL A 82 13.02 4.07 2.97
C VAL A 82 13.26 2.58 3.18
N LYS A 83 13.80 2.19 4.35
CA LYS A 83 14.07 0.78 4.68
C LYS A 83 13.35 0.30 5.94
N SER A 84 12.66 1.18 6.64
CA SER A 84 11.97 0.88 7.89
C SER A 84 10.55 1.44 7.93
N ALA A 85 9.73 0.84 8.80
CA ALA A 85 8.35 1.23 9.04
C ALA A 85 8.23 2.69 9.50
N ASP A 86 9.09 3.14 10.41
CA ASP A 86 9.10 4.51 10.93
C ASP A 86 9.47 5.53 9.86
N GLU A 87 10.47 5.24 9.02
CA GLU A 87 10.84 6.11 7.89
C GLU A 87 9.70 6.21 6.88
N LEU A 88 9.01 5.09 6.58
CA LEU A 88 7.86 5.11 5.67
C LEU A 88 6.73 5.97 6.25
N LYS A 89 6.42 5.84 7.54
CA LYS A 89 5.44 6.68 8.21
C LYS A 89 5.81 8.16 8.14
N ALA A 90 7.08 8.49 8.40
CA ALA A 90 7.57 9.86 8.30
C ALA A 90 7.41 10.42 6.88
N PHE A 91 7.73 9.62 5.86
CA PHE A 91 7.55 9.99 4.46
C PHE A 91 6.07 10.24 4.11
N LEU A 92 5.15 9.40 4.58
CA LEU A 92 3.73 9.51 4.25
C LEU A 92 3.02 10.66 4.97
N LYS A 93 3.52 11.04 6.16
CA LYS A 93 3.02 12.16 6.97
C LYS A 93 3.45 13.54 6.45
N GLY A 94 4.52 13.59 5.64
CA GLY A 94 4.97 14.77 4.90
C GLY A 94 4.16 15.03 3.64
#